data_AF-A0A3B5LNK6-F1
#
_entry.id   AF-A0A3B5LNK6-F1
#
_cell.length_a   1.000
_cell.length_b   1.000
_cell.length_c   1.000
_cell.angle_alpha   90.00
_cell.angle_beta   90.00
_cell.angle_gamma   90.00
#
_symmetry.space_group_name_H-M   'P 1'
#
loop_
_entity.id
_entity.type
_entity.pdbx_description
1 polymer ?
#
loop_
_entity_poly.entity_id
_entity_poly.type
_entity_poly.pdbx_seq_one_letter_code
_entity_poly.pdbx_strand_id
1 'polypeptide(L)'
;TSDFVHKLENSSKGMITGTFFRASSSVKGKSSVSPNRATVSNHTPKVHVIADYIIKYPEIRSEEEREKYKAVFNDQYLEYKDLHRNIITTLNKFRELDTMVNQLPRKGKSWERIQNILKIYQDKKNDPAFLEKKERCDYLKAKLRHIKNKILDYDQETADNHWT
;
A
#
# COMPACT_ATOMS: atom_id res chain seq x y z
N THR A 1 10.74 -19.03 -16.90
CA THR A 1 9.56 -19.30 -16.05
C THR A 1 9.83 -19.06 -14.57
N SER A 2 10.95 -19.54 -14.00
CA SER A 2 11.29 -19.37 -12.57
C SER A 2 11.33 -17.91 -12.06
N ASP A 3 11.98 -16.99 -12.79
CA ASP A 3 12.11 -15.58 -12.35
C ASP A 3 10.79 -14.83 -12.27
N PHE A 4 9.87 -15.12 -13.19
CA PHE A 4 8.54 -14.51 -13.19
C PHE A 4 7.75 -14.99 -11.98
N VAL A 5 7.72 -16.30 -11.74
CA VAL A 5 7.05 -16.92 -10.58
C VAL A 5 7.64 -16.42 -9.25
N HIS A 6 8.97 -16.29 -9.13
CA HIS A 6 9.61 -15.71 -7.95
C HIS A 6 9.26 -14.23 -7.72
N LYS A 7 9.17 -13.41 -8.78
CA LYS A 7 8.72 -12.01 -8.67
C LYS A 7 7.24 -11.94 -8.27
N LEU A 8 6.42 -12.81 -8.84
CA LEU A 8 5.01 -12.95 -8.48
C LEU A 8 4.85 -13.32 -6.99
N GLU A 9 5.67 -14.24 -6.48
CA GLU A 9 5.67 -14.68 -5.08
C GLU A 9 6.11 -13.53 -4.14
N ASN A 10 7.21 -12.85 -4.46
CA ASN A 10 7.75 -11.75 -3.66
C ASN A 10 6.86 -10.50 -3.63
N SER A 11 6.11 -10.24 -4.71
CA SER A 11 5.08 -9.20 -4.74
C SER A 11 3.99 -9.44 -3.67
N SER A 12 3.67 -10.72 -3.39
CA SER A 12 2.67 -11.11 -2.39
C SER A 12 3.25 -11.17 -0.97
N LYS A 13 4.53 -11.54 -0.81
CA LYS A 13 5.22 -11.68 0.49
C LYS A 13 5.63 -10.36 1.15
N GLY A 14 5.57 -9.23 0.44
CA GLY A 14 5.73 -7.88 1.00
C GLY A 14 4.54 -7.42 1.86
N MET A 15 3.89 -8.32 2.59
CA MET A 15 2.91 -7.96 3.60
C MET A 15 3.62 -7.29 4.77
N ILE A 16 3.68 -5.96 4.78
CA ILE A 16 3.71 -5.22 6.04
C ILE A 16 2.29 -5.33 6.61
N THR A 17 1.94 -6.50 7.14
CA THR A 17 0.82 -6.64 8.05
C THR A 17 1.13 -5.82 9.30
N GLY A 18 0.23 -4.89 9.64
CA GLY A 18 0.03 -4.49 11.02
C GLY A 18 0.73 -3.21 11.46
N THR A 19 -0.10 -2.16 11.62
CA THR A 19 -0.15 -1.35 12.85
C THR A 19 1.12 -0.62 13.31
N PHE A 20 1.48 0.50 12.67
CA PHE A 20 2.33 1.53 13.32
C PHE A 20 1.89 3.00 13.07
N PHE A 21 0.68 3.21 12.56
CA PHE A 21 0.10 4.55 12.43
C PHE A 21 -0.99 4.73 13.50
N ARG A 22 -0.57 4.83 14.78
CA ARG A 22 -1.44 5.40 15.80
C ARG A 22 -1.43 6.92 15.63
N ALA A 23 -2.37 7.44 14.85
CA ALA A 23 -2.74 8.83 14.94
C ALA A 23 -3.35 9.06 16.34
N SER A 24 -2.66 9.81 17.19
CA SER A 24 -3.26 10.35 18.41
C SER A 24 -3.64 11.80 18.11
N SER A 25 -4.94 12.08 18.04
CA SER A 25 -5.55 13.22 18.71
C SER A 25 -7.08 13.17 18.60
N SER A 26 -7.68 13.15 19.79
CA SER A 26 -9.09 13.17 20.12
C SER A 26 -9.61 14.61 20.08
N VAL A 27 -10.78 14.85 19.47
CA VAL A 27 -11.69 15.91 19.91
C VAL A 27 -13.11 15.34 19.96
N LYS A 28 -13.59 15.12 21.18
CA LYS A 28 -14.99 14.83 21.52
C LYS A 28 -15.82 16.10 21.28
N GLY A 29 -16.71 16.08 20.30
CA GLY A 29 -17.83 17.00 20.20
C GLY A 29 -19.11 16.29 20.66
N LYS A 30 -19.59 16.64 21.85
CA LYS A 30 -20.95 16.28 22.30
C LYS A 30 -21.92 17.29 21.69
N SER A 31 -23.00 16.84 21.05
CA SER A 31 -24.22 17.63 20.92
C SER A 31 -25.43 16.71 20.95
N SER A 32 -26.30 17.01 21.90
CA SER A 32 -27.60 16.42 22.15
C SER A 32 -28.69 17.29 21.54
N VAL A 33 -29.54 16.78 20.64
CA VAL A 33 -30.93 17.26 20.47
C VAL A 33 -31.83 16.11 19.94
N SER A 34 -33.02 16.04 20.53
CA SER A 34 -34.18 15.15 20.36
C SER A 34 -34.80 15.07 18.94
N PRO A 35 -35.75 14.13 18.70
CA PRO A 35 -36.14 13.63 17.37
C PRO A 35 -37.22 14.50 16.72
N ASN A 36 -37.42 14.37 15.39
CA ASN A 36 -38.70 14.43 14.67
C ASN A 36 -38.52 14.36 13.12
N ARG A 37 -39.08 13.31 12.51
CA ARG A 37 -39.82 13.29 11.23
C ARG A 37 -39.11 13.45 9.86
N ALA A 38 -39.58 12.58 8.95
CA ALA A 38 -39.49 12.55 7.49
C ALA A 38 -38.22 11.93 6.88
N THR A 39 -38.31 10.63 6.60
CA THR A 39 -37.45 9.88 5.69
C THR A 39 -37.61 10.41 4.26
N VAL A 40 -36.77 11.36 3.86
CA VAL A 40 -36.46 11.58 2.45
C VAL A 40 -35.19 10.80 2.19
N SER A 41 -35.33 9.65 1.54
CA SER A 41 -34.22 8.82 1.10
C SER A 41 -33.33 9.67 0.19
N ASN A 42 -32.23 10.19 0.72
CA ASN A 42 -31.14 10.74 -0.07
C ASN A 42 -30.31 9.56 -0.55
N HIS A 43 -30.72 8.97 -1.68
CA HIS A 43 -29.90 8.02 -2.42
C HIS A 43 -28.83 8.81 -3.15
N THR A 44 -27.79 9.20 -2.41
CA THR A 44 -26.52 9.62 -3.00
C THR A 44 -25.95 8.40 -3.71
N PRO A 45 -25.74 8.45 -5.04
CA PRO A 45 -25.04 7.37 -5.73
C PRO A 45 -23.66 7.27 -5.11
N LYS A 46 -23.37 6.14 -4.45
CA LYS A 46 -22.01 5.82 -4.03
C LYS A 46 -21.19 5.74 -5.31
N VAL A 47 -20.45 6.80 -5.63
CA VAL A 47 -19.49 6.82 -6.72
C VAL A 47 -18.43 5.78 -6.33
N HIS A 48 -18.56 4.58 -6.88
CA HIS A 48 -17.55 3.54 -6.70
C HIS A 48 -16.36 3.98 -7.55
N VAL A 49 -15.34 4.53 -6.90
CA VAL A 49 -14.06 4.83 -7.56
C VAL A 49 -13.39 3.49 -7.87
N ILE A 50 -13.67 2.95 -9.06
CA ILE A 50 -13.01 1.75 -9.55
C ILE A 50 -11.58 2.13 -9.92
N ALA A 51 -10.61 1.37 -9.43
CA ALA A 51 -9.22 1.62 -9.76
C ALA A 51 -8.97 1.40 -11.27
N ASP A 52 -8.20 2.28 -11.89
CA ASP A 52 -8.00 2.30 -13.34
C ASP A 52 -7.40 0.99 -13.88
N TYR A 53 -6.54 0.33 -13.11
CA TYR A 53 -5.95 -0.95 -13.48
C TYR A 53 -6.97 -2.09 -13.60
N ILE A 54 -8.12 -2.00 -12.94
CA ILE A 54 -9.19 -3.01 -13.07
C ILE A 54 -9.79 -2.94 -14.48
N ILE A 55 -9.95 -1.72 -14.99
CA ILE A 55 -10.53 -1.46 -16.31
C ILE A 55 -9.48 -1.69 -17.42
N LYS A 56 -8.22 -1.29 -17.17
CA LYS A 56 -7.13 -1.42 -18.15
C LYS A 56 -6.63 -2.84 -18.37
N TYR A 57 -6.80 -3.72 -17.38
CA TYR A 57 -6.35 -5.11 -17.44
C TYR A 57 -7.52 -6.06 -17.15
N PRO A 58 -8.45 -6.23 -18.11
CA PRO A 58 -9.53 -7.20 -18.00
C PRO A 58 -9.01 -8.65 -18.02
N GLU A 59 -9.93 -9.60 -18.12
CA GLU A 59 -9.62 -11.01 -18.35
C GLU A 59 -8.89 -11.22 -19.68
N ILE A 60 -7.84 -12.05 -19.64
CA ILE A 60 -6.98 -12.34 -20.79
C ILE A 60 -7.68 -13.39 -21.64
N ARG A 61 -7.69 -13.19 -22.97
CA ARG A 61 -8.34 -14.12 -23.90
C ARG A 61 -7.39 -14.72 -24.95
N SER A 62 -6.13 -14.31 -24.94
CA SER A 62 -5.13 -14.78 -25.91
C SER A 62 -3.73 -14.78 -25.33
N GLU A 63 -2.87 -15.63 -25.88
CA GLU A 63 -1.45 -15.71 -25.49
C GLU A 63 -0.70 -14.39 -25.75
N GLU A 64 -1.06 -13.68 -26.82
CA GLU A 64 -0.47 -12.37 -27.12
C GLU A 64 -0.79 -11.34 -26.03
N GLU A 65 -2.03 -11.31 -25.55
CA GLU A 65 -2.44 -10.43 -24.46
C GLU A 65 -1.76 -10.81 -23.14
N ARG A 66 -1.61 -12.11 -22.89
CA ARG A 66 -0.88 -12.64 -21.74
C ARG A 66 0.57 -12.16 -21.70
N GLU A 67 1.30 -12.26 -22.82
CA GLU A 67 2.69 -11.80 -22.89
C GLU A 67 2.78 -10.27 -22.76
N LYS A 68 1.80 -9.50 -23.26
CA LYS A 68 1.71 -8.04 -23.00
C LYS A 68 1.56 -7.74 -21.51
N TYR A 69 0.68 -8.44 -20.81
CA TYR A 69 0.45 -8.23 -19.38
C TYR A 69 1.71 -8.58 -18.57
N LYS A 70 2.40 -9.64 -18.96
CA LYS A 70 3.68 -10.05 -18.37
C LYS A 70 4.80 -9.03 -18.62
N ALA A 71 4.87 -8.43 -19.81
CA ALA A 71 5.82 -7.35 -20.10
C ALA A 71 5.57 -6.14 -19.19
N VAL A 72 4.30 -5.70 -19.08
CA VAL A 72 3.90 -4.61 -18.18
C VAL A 72 4.22 -4.94 -16.72
N PHE A 73 3.92 -6.15 -16.27
CA PHE A 73 4.25 -6.58 -14.91
C PHE A 73 5.74 -6.46 -14.64
N ASN A 74 6.58 -6.95 -15.56
CA ASN A 74 8.03 -6.93 -15.39
C ASN A 74 8.59 -5.50 -15.31
N ASP A 75 8.14 -4.62 -16.19
CA ASP A 75 8.52 -3.21 -16.20
C ASP A 75 8.13 -2.51 -14.88
N GLN A 76 6.85 -2.57 -14.54
CA GLN A 76 6.30 -1.90 -13.36
C GLN A 76 6.80 -2.53 -12.04
N TYR A 77 7.20 -3.80 -12.05
CA TYR A 77 7.80 -4.45 -10.88
C TYR A 77 9.17 -3.85 -10.53
N LEU A 78 9.95 -3.39 -11.51
CA LEU A 78 11.23 -2.73 -11.23
C LEU A 78 11.01 -1.42 -10.47
N GLU A 79 10.05 -0.61 -10.92
CA GLU A 79 9.64 0.62 -10.23
C GLU A 79 9.15 0.31 -8.81
N TYR A 80 8.25 -0.67 -8.65
CA TYR A 80 7.77 -1.10 -7.33
C TYR A 80 8.92 -1.52 -6.41
N LYS A 81 9.86 -2.32 -6.92
CA LYS A 81 10.98 -2.85 -6.13
C LYS A 81 11.84 -1.74 -5.57
N ASP A 82 12.16 -0.73 -6.38
CA ASP A 82 13.01 0.38 -5.94
C ASP A 82 12.28 1.34 -5.01
N LEU A 83 11.00 1.64 -5.28
CA LEU A 83 10.18 2.40 -4.33
C LEU A 83 10.05 1.67 -2.99
N HIS A 84 9.76 0.37 -3.02
CA HIS A 84 9.59 -0.45 -1.82
C HIS A 84 10.88 -0.48 -0.99
N ARG A 85 12.03 -0.67 -1.63
CA ARG A 85 13.34 -0.59 -0.96
C ARG A 85 13.51 0.75 -0.23
N ASN A 86 13.26 1.86 -0.92
CA ASN A 86 13.40 3.20 -0.33
C ASN A 86 12.46 3.42 0.86
N ILE A 87 11.21 2.96 0.77
CA ILE A 87 10.23 3.02 1.86
C ILE A 87 10.70 2.18 3.04
N ILE A 88 11.11 0.93 2.82
CA ILE A 88 11.58 0.02 3.88
C ILE A 88 12.84 0.56 4.57
N THR A 89 13.80 1.07 3.81
CA THR A 89 14.99 1.72 4.37
C THR A 89 14.61 2.89 5.28
N THR A 90 13.65 3.71 4.86
CA THR A 90 13.18 4.85 5.65
C THR A 90 12.46 4.38 6.92
N LEU A 91 11.57 3.39 6.81
CA LEU A 91 10.86 2.78 7.94
C LEU A 91 11.80 2.07 8.94
N ASN A 92 12.91 1.50 8.47
CA ASN A 92 13.89 0.86 9.35
C ASN A 92 14.69 1.88 10.16
N LYS A 93 15.15 2.97 9.54
CA LYS A 93 15.76 4.10 10.25
C LYS A 93 14.81 4.65 11.31
N PHE A 94 13.52 4.67 10.97
CA PHE A 94 12.48 5.11 11.87
C PHE A 94 12.32 4.21 13.10
N ARG A 95 12.26 2.89 12.89
CA ARG A 95 12.22 1.91 13.97
C ARG A 95 13.46 1.96 14.87
N GLU A 96 14.64 2.18 14.29
CA GLU A 96 15.89 2.32 15.05
C GLU A 96 15.85 3.52 15.99
N LEU A 97 15.42 4.68 15.49
CA LEU A 97 15.26 5.90 16.30
C LEU A 97 14.22 5.72 17.42
N ASP A 98 13.07 5.11 17.12
CA ASP A 98 12.06 4.79 18.13
C ASP A 98 12.63 3.88 19.23
N THR A 99 13.47 2.92 18.85
CA THR A 99 14.14 2.02 19.81
C THR A 99 15.13 2.77 20.71
N MET A 100 15.97 3.64 20.12
CA MET A 100 16.94 4.45 20.87
C MET A 100 16.25 5.38 21.87
N VAL A 101 15.15 6.03 21.46
CA VAL A 101 14.36 6.92 22.33
C VAL A 101 13.77 6.15 23.51
N ASN A 102 13.24 4.95 23.27
CA ASN A 102 12.65 4.11 24.32
C ASN A 102 13.68 3.62 25.35
N GLN A 103 14.97 3.55 24.98
CA GLN A 103 16.06 3.11 25.86
C GLN A 103 16.70 4.24 26.69
N LEU A 104 16.46 5.51 26.37
CA LEU A 104 17.15 6.64 26.99
C LEU A 104 16.42 7.15 28.27
N PRO A 105 17.15 7.47 29.36
CA PRO A 105 16.57 8.05 30.56
C PRO A 105 15.88 9.39 30.29
N ARG A 106 14.64 9.54 30.76
CA ARG A 106 13.75 10.67 30.46
C ARG A 106 14.06 11.97 31.24
N LYS A 107 15.33 12.27 31.55
CA LYS A 107 15.75 13.45 32.34
C LYS A 107 17.13 14.00 31.90
N GLY A 108 17.25 15.33 31.81
CA GLY A 108 18.52 16.05 31.56
C GLY A 108 18.62 16.73 30.19
N LYS A 109 19.74 17.42 29.91
CA LYS A 109 20.04 18.12 28.64
C LYS A 109 20.03 17.18 27.41
N SER A 110 20.20 15.87 27.62
CA SER A 110 20.05 14.84 26.58
C SER A 110 18.60 14.70 26.10
N TRP A 111 17.61 14.97 26.95
CA TRP A 111 16.19 14.83 26.63
C TRP A 111 15.71 15.85 25.59
N GLU A 112 16.15 17.10 25.68
CA GLU A 112 15.83 18.15 24.69
C GLU A 112 16.37 17.79 23.30
N ARG A 113 17.60 17.24 23.24
CA ARG A 113 18.19 16.76 21.98
C ARG A 113 17.40 15.58 21.39
N ILE A 114 16.93 14.66 22.23
CA ILE A 114 16.07 13.54 21.83
C ILE A 114 14.72 14.06 21.30
N GLN A 115 14.09 15.03 21.98
CA GLN A 115 12.84 15.64 21.53
C GLN A 115 12.98 16.35 20.18
N ASN A 116 14.08 17.06 19.96
CA ASN A 116 14.34 17.69 18.66
C ASN A 116 14.52 16.66 17.53
N ILE A 117 15.23 15.55 17.81
CA ILE A 117 15.38 14.45 16.85
C ILE A 117 14.02 13.80 16.54
N LEU A 118 13.18 13.57 17.56
CA LEU A 118 11.82 13.04 17.38
C LEU A 118 10.92 13.97 16.56
N LYS A 119 11.05 15.29 16.75
CA LYS A 119 10.29 16.27 15.97
C LYS A 119 10.67 16.24 14.49
N ILE A 120 11.97 16.35 14.19
CA ILE A 120 12.50 16.25 12.81
C ILE A 120 12.08 14.91 12.17
N TYR A 121 12.09 13.85 12.96
CA TYR A 121 11.63 12.53 12.55
C TYR A 121 10.14 12.51 12.20
N GLN A 122 9.29 13.08 13.04
CA GLN A 122 7.85 13.14 12.83
C GLN A 122 7.49 14.02 11.63
N ASP A 123 8.23 15.11 11.42
CA ASP A 123 8.12 15.96 10.23
C ASP A 123 8.48 15.17 8.97
N LYS A 124 9.57 14.39 8.98
CA LYS A 124 9.94 13.50 7.86
C LYS A 124 8.94 12.37 7.60
N LYS A 125 8.28 11.86 8.64
CA LYS A 125 7.26 10.81 8.50
C LYS A 125 5.97 11.34 7.87
N ASN A 126 5.65 12.61 8.13
CA ASN A 126 4.48 13.30 7.58
C ASN A 126 4.82 14.13 6.33
N ASP A 127 6.05 14.02 5.83
CA ASP A 127 6.49 14.71 4.63
C ASP A 127 5.62 14.30 3.43
N PRO A 128 4.98 15.25 2.73
CA PRO A 128 4.12 14.94 1.59
C PRO A 128 4.83 14.11 0.52
N ALA A 129 6.10 14.39 0.23
CA ALA A 129 6.85 13.63 -0.78
C ALA A 129 7.12 12.18 -0.36
N PHE A 130 7.26 11.91 0.94
CA PHE A 130 7.32 10.54 1.46
C PHE A 130 5.96 9.83 1.36
N LEU A 131 4.87 10.53 1.70
CA LEU A 131 3.51 9.99 1.61
C LEU A 131 3.11 9.68 0.17
N GLU A 132 3.43 10.55 -0.79
CA GLU A 132 3.21 10.32 -2.23
C GLU A 132 3.96 9.08 -2.72
N LYS A 133 5.24 8.93 -2.34
CA LYS A 133 6.01 7.72 -2.68
C LYS A 133 5.40 6.46 -2.09
N LYS A 134 4.90 6.54 -0.87
CA LYS A 134 4.21 5.43 -0.21
C LYS A 134 2.92 5.07 -0.94
N GLU A 135 2.09 6.06 -1.25
CA GLU A 135 0.86 5.87 -2.02
C GLU A 135 1.13 5.26 -3.40
N ARG A 136 2.16 5.75 -4.10
CA ARG A 136 2.60 5.17 -5.38
C ARG A 136 3.03 3.71 -5.24
N CYS A 137 3.74 3.36 -4.17
CA CYS A 137 4.13 1.99 -3.88
C CYS A 137 2.92 1.08 -3.61
N ASP A 138 1.95 1.56 -2.83
CA ASP A 138 0.72 0.84 -2.53
C ASP A 138 -0.15 0.64 -3.79
N TYR A 139 -0.25 1.67 -4.64
CA TYR A 139 -0.90 1.58 -5.95
C TYR A 139 -0.22 0.53 -6.85
N LEU A 140 1.11 0.60 -7.00
CA LEU A 140 1.86 -0.35 -7.81
C LEU A 140 1.68 -1.77 -7.31
N LYS A 141 1.70 -1.97 -5.98
CA LYS A 141 1.44 -3.28 -5.38
C LYS A 141 0.06 -3.83 -5.76
N ALA A 142 -0.98 -3.02 -5.64
CA ALA A 142 -2.35 -3.41 -6.00
C ALA A 142 -2.48 -3.73 -7.50
N LYS A 143 -1.94 -2.86 -8.36
CA LYS A 143 -1.91 -3.06 -9.81
C LYS A 143 -1.16 -4.33 -10.22
N LEU A 144 0.04 -4.54 -9.68
CA LEU A 144 0.85 -5.72 -9.98
C LEU A 144 0.17 -7.01 -9.52
N ARG A 145 -0.47 -7.00 -8.33
CA ARG A 145 -1.27 -8.13 -7.85
C ARG A 145 -2.43 -8.45 -8.80
N HIS A 146 -3.13 -7.42 -9.29
CA HIS A 146 -4.22 -7.60 -10.24
C HIS A 146 -3.74 -8.23 -11.55
N ILE A 147 -2.69 -7.66 -12.16
CA ILE A 147 -2.11 -8.19 -13.41
C ILE A 147 -1.60 -9.62 -13.22
N LYS A 148 -0.93 -9.90 -12.10
CA LYS A 148 -0.52 -11.26 -11.71
C LYS A 148 -1.69 -12.23 -11.73
N ASN A 149 -2.78 -11.88 -11.06
CA ASN A 149 -3.94 -12.76 -10.95
C ASN A 149 -4.54 -13.02 -12.34
N LYS A 150 -4.65 -12.00 -13.19
CA LYS A 150 -5.14 -12.19 -14.57
C LYS A 150 -4.31 -13.18 -15.38
N ILE A 151 -2.98 -13.12 -15.26
CA ILE A 151 -2.08 -14.08 -15.93
C ILE A 151 -2.25 -15.48 -15.35
N LEU A 152 -2.35 -15.61 -14.03
CA LEU A 152 -2.53 -16.91 -13.36
C LEU A 152 -3.88 -17.56 -13.71
N ASP A 153 -4.96 -16.78 -13.74
CA ASP A 153 -6.30 -17.27 -14.08
C ASP A 153 -6.28 -17.86 -15.51
N TYR A 154 -5.69 -17.15 -16.48
CA TYR A 154 -5.55 -17.63 -17.85
C TYR A 154 -4.63 -18.87 -17.97
N ASP A 155 -3.50 -18.89 -17.25
CA ASP A 155 -2.59 -20.04 -17.24
C ASP A 155 -3.26 -21.30 -16.72
N GLN A 156 -4.15 -21.15 -15.72
CA GLN A 156 -4.91 -22.26 -15.16
C GLN A 156 -5.97 -22.75 -16.16
N GLU A 157 -6.76 -21.84 -16.74
CA GLU A 157 -7.78 -22.20 -17.74
C GLU A 157 -7.18 -22.86 -18.99
N THR A 158 -6.05 -22.37 -19.48
CA THR A 158 -5.38 -22.98 -20.65
C THR A 158 -4.78 -24.34 -20.33
N ALA A 159 -4.26 -24.55 -19.12
CA ALA A 159 -3.77 -25.85 -18.68
C ALA A 159 -4.92 -26.87 -18.54
N ASP A 160 -6.08 -26.45 -18.03
CA ASP A 160 -7.25 -27.31 -17.84
C ASP A 160 -7.92 -27.69 -19.18
N ASN A 161 -7.93 -26.79 -20.16
CA ASN A 161 -8.51 -27.02 -21.49
C ASN A 161 -7.62 -27.84 -22.44
N HIS A 162 -6.36 -28.09 -22.11
CA HIS A 162 -5.42 -28.86 -22.93
C HIS A 162 -5.49 -30.39 -22.67
N TRP A 163 -6.28 -30.85 -21.69
CA TRP A 163 -6.43 -32.27 -21.34
C TRP A 163 -7.77 -32.92 -21.79
N THR A 164 -8.55 -32.24 -22.64
CA THR A 164 -9.76 -32.79 -23.30
C THR A 164 -9.61 -32.79 -24.80
#